data_AF-A0AAV2JKH3-F1
#
_entry.id   AF-A0AAV2JKH3-F1
#
_cell.length_a   1.000
_cell.length_b   1.000
_cell.length_c   1.000
_cell.angle_alpha   90.00
_cell.angle_beta   90.00
_cell.angle_gamma   90.00
#
_symmetry.space_group_name_H-M   'P 1'
#
loop_
_entity.id
_entity.type
_entity.pdbx_description
1 polymer ?
#
loop_
_entity_poly.entity_id
_entity_poly.type
_entity_poly.pdbx_seq_one_letter_code
_entity_poly.pdbx_strand_id
1 'polypeptide(L)'
;MVTNEGEVPMVSIFKQKRIKGWWPFVARNEEDEFELTGKVEAELHLLTGEEAEKSPAGDGRNEPEPLEKPNRPDVALLWFLIPLKAAKHLVCDQYRWLTIKIVTALLLLAILGLFLYNMPGYMVKKMLGA
;
A
#
# COMPACT_ATOMS: atom_id res chain seq x y z
N MET A 1 25.45 6.22 15.44
CA MET A 1 24.98 5.91 16.82
C MET A 1 24.74 4.40 17.02
N VAL A 2 25.69 3.54 16.56
CA VAL A 2 25.70 2.08 16.81
C VAL A 2 27.14 1.62 17.07
N THR A 3 27.92 2.41 17.80
CA THR A 3 29.38 2.20 17.91
C THR A 3 29.90 2.15 19.35
N ASN A 4 29.04 2.33 20.36
CA ASN A 4 29.42 2.14 21.76
C ASN A 4 28.93 0.79 22.26
N GLU A 5 29.70 -0.27 22.04
CA GLU A 5 29.44 -1.61 22.58
C GLU A 5 29.25 -1.62 24.10
N GLY A 6 29.84 -0.64 24.81
CA GLY A 6 29.71 -0.47 26.25
C GLY A 6 28.36 0.09 26.75
N GLU A 7 27.49 0.61 25.88
CA GLU A 7 26.19 1.19 26.27
C GLU A 7 25.01 0.23 26.01
N VAL A 8 25.26 -0.93 25.38
CA VAL A 8 24.18 -1.88 25.05
C VAL A 8 23.92 -2.78 26.26
N PRO A 9 22.68 -2.82 26.80
CA PRO A 9 22.37 -3.69 27.92
C PRO A 9 22.53 -5.15 27.51
N MET A 10 23.50 -5.84 28.12
CA MET A 10 23.73 -7.26 27.89
C MET A 10 22.94 -8.10 28.91
N VAL A 11 22.32 -9.17 28.42
CA VAL A 11 21.57 -10.14 29.23
C VAL A 11 22.06 -11.55 28.95
N SER A 12 22.14 -12.37 30.00
CA SER A 12 22.51 -13.77 29.87
C SER A 12 21.28 -14.62 29.55
N ILE A 13 21.30 -15.28 28.39
CA ILE A 13 20.23 -16.20 27.95
C ILE A 13 20.06 -17.42 28.89
N PHE A 14 21.09 -17.74 29.68
CA PHE A 14 21.02 -18.81 30.68
C PHE A 14 20.28 -18.38 31.95
N LYS A 15 20.28 -17.08 32.26
CA LYS A 15 19.47 -16.51 33.35
C LYS A 15 18.03 -16.26 32.90
N GLN A 16 17.86 -15.83 31.64
CA GLN A 16 16.57 -15.54 31.06
C GLN A 16 16.37 -16.36 29.79
N LYS A 17 15.69 -17.51 29.94
CA LYS A 17 15.47 -18.48 28.84
C LYS A 17 14.65 -17.92 27.68
N ARG A 18 13.76 -16.94 27.92
CA ARG A 18 12.91 -16.33 26.89
C ARG A 18 13.12 -14.82 26.87
N ILE A 19 13.50 -14.29 25.71
CA ILE A 19 13.66 -12.85 25.48
C ILE A 19 12.97 -12.44 24.19
N LYS A 20 12.19 -11.37 24.25
CA LYS A 20 11.54 -10.73 23.10
C LYS A 20 12.05 -9.30 22.99
N GLY A 21 12.44 -8.87 21.79
CA GLY A 21 12.94 -7.52 21.60
C GLY A 21 13.18 -7.16 20.15
N TRP A 22 13.54 -5.91 19.93
CA TRP A 22 13.89 -5.37 18.62
C TRP A 22 15.39 -5.47 18.40
N TRP A 23 15.79 -6.27 17.42
CA TRP A 23 17.18 -6.51 17.05
C TRP A 23 17.57 -5.61 15.87
N PRO A 24 18.62 -4.78 16.03
CA PRO A 24 19.11 -3.93 14.95
C PRO A 24 19.82 -4.74 13.86
N PHE A 25 19.55 -4.42 12.61
CA PHE A 25 20.33 -4.87 11.46
C PHE A 25 21.30 -3.79 11.06
N VAL A 26 22.58 -4.11 11.10
CA VAL A 26 23.65 -3.22 10.72
C VAL A 26 24.27 -3.74 9.43
N ALA A 27 24.36 -2.88 8.41
CA ALA A 27 25.04 -3.17 7.16
C ALA A 27 26.16 -2.15 6.95
N ARG A 28 27.13 -2.49 6.10
CA ARG A 28 28.16 -1.54 5.68
C ARG A 28 27.66 -0.75 4.47
N ASN A 29 27.86 0.56 4.49
CA ASN A 29 27.57 1.44 3.36
C ASN A 29 28.74 1.46 2.34
N GLU A 30 28.62 2.28 1.29
CA GLU A 30 29.66 2.42 0.25
C GLU A 30 30.99 2.98 0.78
N GLU A 31 30.98 3.61 1.95
CA GLU A 31 32.14 4.20 2.63
C GLU A 31 32.73 3.24 3.71
N ASP A 32 32.30 1.97 3.73
CA ASP A 32 32.67 0.93 4.70
C ASP A 32 32.27 1.24 6.16
N GLU A 33 31.37 2.20 6.36
CA GLU A 33 30.83 2.55 7.67
C GLU A 33 29.60 1.69 8.02
N PHE A 34 29.47 1.34 9.30
CA PHE A 34 28.34 0.59 9.82
C PHE A 34 27.09 1.49 9.99
N GLU A 35 26.06 1.22 9.20
CA GLU A 35 24.78 1.93 9.23
C GLU A 35 23.65 0.99 9.69
N LEU A 36 22.72 1.52 10.48
CA LEU A 36 21.51 0.81 10.90
C LEU A 36 20.49 0.78 9.75
N THR A 37 20.37 -0.34 9.06
CA THR A 37 19.45 -0.51 7.92
C THR A 37 18.02 -0.84 8.35
N GLY A 38 17.84 -1.40 9.56
CA GLY A 38 16.51 -1.77 10.02
C GLY A 38 16.52 -2.39 11.41
N LYS A 39 15.32 -2.80 11.86
CA LYS A 39 15.12 -3.53 13.12
C LYS A 39 14.10 -4.64 12.89
N VAL A 40 14.34 -5.82 13.44
CA VAL A 40 13.34 -6.91 13.44
C VAL A 40 12.97 -7.23 14.88
N GLU A 41 11.68 -7.37 15.13
CA GLU A 41 11.20 -7.94 16.38
C GLU A 41 11.46 -9.45 16.35
N ALA A 42 12.31 -9.93 17.24
CA ALA A 42 12.62 -11.34 17.35
C ALA A 42 12.45 -11.81 18.80
N GLU A 43 12.10 -13.08 18.91
CA GLU A 43 11.88 -13.75 20.17
C GLU A 43 12.79 -14.98 20.22
N LEU A 44 13.66 -15.05 21.23
CA LEU A 44 14.62 -16.12 21.42
C LEU A 44 14.24 -16.94 22.64
N HIS A 45 14.15 -18.26 22.46
CA HIS A 45 13.85 -19.23 23.52
C HIS A 45 14.95 -20.26 23.61
N LEU A 46 15.48 -20.44 24.82
CA LEU A 46 16.44 -21.48 25.13
C LEU A 46 15.70 -22.71 25.66
N LEU A 47 15.63 -23.73 24.81
CA LEU A 47 14.99 -25.01 25.08
C LEU A 47 16.03 -26.11 25.31
N THR A 48 15.64 -27.14 26.04
CA THR A 48 16.39 -28.41 26.11
C THR A 48 16.09 -29.28 24.88
N GLY A 49 16.96 -30.26 24.58
CA GLY A 49 16.77 -31.12 23.40
C GLY A 49 15.42 -31.82 23.37
N GLU A 50 14.95 -32.33 24.51
CA GLU A 50 13.64 -33.00 24.62
C GLU A 50 12.46 -32.07 24.37
N GLU A 51 12.57 -30.79 24.75
CA GLU A 51 11.54 -29.77 24.52
C GLU A 51 11.52 -29.36 23.04
N ALA A 52 12.70 -29.23 22.42
CA ALA A 52 12.84 -28.90 21.00
C ALA A 52 12.29 -30.02 20.08
N GLU A 53 12.45 -31.28 20.47
CA GLU A 53 11.88 -32.41 19.72
C GLU A 53 10.35 -32.49 19.81
N LYS A 54 9.77 -32.11 20.96
CA LYS A 54 8.31 -32.05 21.13
C LYS A 54 7.67 -30.88 20.38
N SER A 55 8.43 -29.81 20.17
CA SER A 55 7.97 -28.59 19.52
C SER A 55 8.94 -28.14 18.42
N PRO A 56 8.97 -28.83 17.27
CA PRO A 56 9.90 -28.50 16.19
C PRO A 56 9.61 -27.12 15.60
N ALA A 57 10.68 -26.38 15.31
CA ALA A 57 10.59 -25.12 14.58
C ALA A 57 10.48 -25.36 13.07
N GLY A 58 9.88 -24.42 12.35
CA GLY A 58 9.83 -24.44 10.88
C GLY A 58 8.51 -24.93 10.27
N ASP A 59 7.52 -25.28 11.08
CA ASP A 59 6.19 -25.71 10.62
C ASP A 59 5.28 -24.55 10.17
N GLY A 60 5.83 -23.34 10.11
CA GLY A 60 5.15 -22.16 9.56
C GLY A 60 3.90 -21.80 10.35
N ARG A 61 2.73 -22.15 9.83
CA ARG A 61 1.43 -21.85 10.47
C ARG A 61 0.74 -23.08 11.08
N ASN A 62 1.41 -24.22 11.13
CA ASN A 62 0.90 -25.38 11.84
C ASN A 62 1.31 -25.31 13.32
N GLU A 63 0.62 -26.08 14.17
CA GLU A 63 1.12 -26.38 15.53
C GLU A 63 2.53 -26.98 15.42
N PRO A 64 3.45 -26.72 16.35
CA PRO A 64 3.26 -26.26 17.74
C PRO A 64 3.24 -24.74 17.97
N GLU A 65 3.96 -23.96 17.15
CA GLU A 65 4.02 -22.50 17.23
C GLU A 65 3.63 -21.86 15.90
N PRO A 66 2.31 -21.65 15.65
CA PRO A 66 1.85 -21.13 14.38
C PRO A 66 2.16 -19.64 14.23
N LEU A 67 2.84 -19.29 13.14
CA LEU A 67 3.09 -17.90 12.76
C LEU A 67 1.79 -17.15 12.47
N GLU A 68 1.76 -15.87 12.85
CA GLU A 68 0.64 -14.99 12.56
C GLU A 68 0.38 -14.88 11.05
N LYS A 69 -0.88 -14.61 10.68
CA LYS A 69 -1.22 -14.30 9.30
C LYS A 69 -0.59 -12.95 8.94
N PRO A 70 -0.07 -12.78 7.71
CA PRO A 70 0.51 -11.52 7.32
C PRO A 70 -0.62 -10.49 7.25
N ASN A 71 -0.32 -9.23 7.58
CA ASN A 71 -1.27 -8.14 7.36
C ASN A 71 -1.37 -7.85 5.86
N ARG A 72 -2.13 -8.67 5.13
CA ARG A 72 -2.36 -8.52 3.70
C ARG A 72 -3.55 -7.58 3.51
N PRO A 73 -3.40 -6.46 2.80
CA PRO A 73 -4.55 -5.66 2.42
C PRO A 73 -5.48 -6.49 1.53
N ASP A 74 -6.78 -6.46 1.80
CA ASP A 74 -7.82 -7.21 1.07
C ASP A 74 -7.97 -6.82 -0.42
N VAL A 75 -7.15 -5.87 -0.89
CA VAL A 75 -7.10 -5.37 -2.27
C VAL A 75 -6.73 -6.44 -3.31
N ALA A 76 -6.21 -7.60 -2.87
CA ALA A 76 -5.88 -8.71 -3.76
C ALA A 76 -7.09 -9.29 -4.51
N LEU A 77 -8.31 -9.19 -3.95
CA LEU A 77 -9.54 -9.68 -4.59
C LEU A 77 -10.15 -8.67 -5.59
N LEU A 78 -9.68 -7.43 -5.60
CA LEU A 78 -10.20 -6.36 -6.46
C LEU A 78 -9.25 -6.02 -7.60
N TRP A 79 -8.52 -7.00 -8.14
CA TRP A 79 -7.55 -6.78 -9.22
C TRP A 79 -8.14 -6.01 -10.40
N PHE A 80 -9.43 -6.21 -10.71
CA PHE A 80 -10.16 -5.50 -11.76
C PHE A 80 -10.54 -4.05 -11.40
N LEU A 81 -10.75 -3.72 -10.12
CA LEU A 81 -11.05 -2.35 -9.70
C LEU A 81 -9.79 -1.49 -9.51
N ILE A 82 -8.61 -2.10 -9.44
CA ILE A 82 -7.33 -1.38 -9.33
C ILE A 82 -7.09 -0.47 -10.55
N PRO A 83 -7.25 -0.93 -11.81
CA PRO A 83 -7.17 -0.05 -12.98
C PRO A 83 -8.16 1.12 -12.92
N LEU A 84 -9.39 0.90 -12.46
CA LEU A 84 -10.40 1.96 -12.34
C LEU A 84 -10.05 2.97 -11.25
N LYS A 85 -9.52 2.53 -10.11
CA LYS A 85 -9.01 3.44 -9.06
C LYS A 85 -7.84 4.27 -9.57
N ALA A 86 -6.90 3.65 -10.30
CA ALA A 86 -5.78 4.35 -10.93
C ALA A 86 -6.25 5.37 -11.98
N ALA A 87 -7.19 4.98 -12.86
CA ALA A 87 -7.77 5.86 -13.86
C ALA A 87 -8.52 7.02 -13.23
N LYS A 88 -9.33 6.76 -12.19
CA LYS A 88 -9.98 7.83 -11.41
C LYS A 88 -8.95 8.77 -10.81
N HIS A 89 -7.89 8.28 -10.20
CA HIS A 89 -6.88 9.14 -9.59
C HIS A 89 -6.13 9.97 -10.65
N LEU A 90 -5.79 9.37 -11.79
CA LEU A 90 -5.12 10.07 -12.89
C LEU A 90 -6.03 11.16 -13.51
N VAL A 91 -7.27 10.82 -13.86
CA VAL A 91 -8.22 11.75 -14.49
C VAL A 91 -8.68 12.81 -13.49
N CYS A 92 -9.03 12.39 -12.26
CA CYS A 92 -9.64 13.25 -11.26
C CYS A 92 -8.66 13.85 -10.26
N ASP A 93 -7.36 13.58 -10.21
CA ASP A 93 -6.40 14.40 -9.43
C ASP A 93 -5.45 15.15 -10.35
N GLN A 94 -4.81 14.46 -11.30
CA GLN A 94 -3.79 15.08 -12.16
C GLN A 94 -4.40 15.91 -13.29
N TYR A 95 -5.50 15.45 -13.91
CA TYR A 95 -6.12 16.12 -15.07
C TYR A 95 -7.48 16.76 -14.79
N ARG A 96 -7.77 17.15 -13.55
CA ARG A 96 -9.06 17.77 -13.15
C ARG A 96 -9.50 18.88 -14.08
N TRP A 97 -8.63 19.86 -14.31
CA TRP A 97 -8.95 21.04 -15.13
C TRP A 97 -9.11 20.73 -16.62
N LEU A 98 -8.31 19.80 -17.15
CA LEU A 98 -8.42 19.36 -18.55
C LEU A 98 -9.73 18.61 -18.77
N THR A 99 -10.10 17.73 -17.85
CA THR A 99 -11.37 16.98 -17.89
C THR A 99 -12.56 17.94 -17.85
N ILE A 100 -12.56 18.92 -16.94
CA ILE A 100 -13.62 19.94 -16.86
C ILE A 100 -13.76 20.71 -18.18
N LYS A 101 -12.65 21.15 -18.79
CA LYS A 101 -12.67 21.88 -20.06
C LYS A 101 -13.27 21.04 -21.20
N ILE A 102 -12.91 19.76 -21.30
CA ILE A 102 -13.45 18.85 -22.32
C ILE A 102 -14.96 18.65 -22.13
N VAL A 103 -15.42 18.41 -20.90
CA VAL A 103 -16.84 18.21 -20.60
C VAL A 103 -17.65 19.46 -20.94
N THR A 104 -17.17 20.65 -20.54
CA THR A 104 -17.83 21.91 -20.89
C THR A 104 -17.86 22.14 -22.40
N ALA A 105 -16.76 21.87 -23.11
CA ALA A 105 -16.72 22.00 -24.57
C ALA A 105 -17.72 21.06 -25.27
N LEU A 106 -17.80 19.79 -24.85
CA LEU A 106 -18.78 18.83 -25.37
C LEU A 106 -20.23 19.27 -25.13
N LEU A 107 -20.53 19.79 -23.93
CA LEU A 107 -21.85 20.32 -23.60
C LEU A 107 -22.23 21.50 -24.50
N LEU A 108 -21.31 22.46 -24.70
CA LEU A 108 -21.53 23.59 -25.61
C LEU A 108 -21.77 23.13 -27.04
N LEU A 109 -21.00 22.15 -27.51
CA LEU A 109 -21.14 21.59 -28.86
C LEU A 109 -22.49 20.86 -29.03
N ALA A 110 -22.93 20.12 -28.00
CA ALA A 110 -24.23 19.48 -27.98
C ALA A 110 -25.38 20.50 -28.00
N ILE A 111 -25.29 21.58 -27.22
CA ILE A 111 -26.25 22.68 -27.23
C ILE A 111 -26.31 23.33 -28.63
N LEU A 112 -25.14 23.60 -29.24
CA LEU A 112 -25.08 24.16 -30.59
C LEU A 112 -25.71 23.23 -31.63
N GLY A 113 -25.43 21.93 -31.56
CA GLY A 113 -26.02 20.92 -32.45
C GLY A 113 -27.53 20.85 -32.32
N LEU A 114 -28.05 20.85 -31.08
CA LEU A 114 -29.49 20.89 -30.81
C LEU A 114 -30.13 22.19 -31.28
N PHE A 115 -29.43 23.32 -31.14
CA PHE A 115 -29.91 24.62 -31.63
C PHE A 115 -30.08 24.60 -33.15
N LEU A 116 -29.06 24.18 -33.88
CA LEU A 116 -29.10 24.10 -35.35
C LEU A 116 -30.15 23.09 -35.84
N TYR A 117 -30.32 21.97 -35.14
CA TYR A 117 -31.35 20.98 -35.44
C TYR A 117 -32.76 21.54 -35.27
N ASN A 118 -33.01 22.31 -34.21
CA ASN A 118 -34.33 22.90 -33.94
C ASN A 118 -34.60 24.19 -34.74
N MET A 119 -33.56 24.89 -35.21
CA MET A 119 -33.65 26.15 -35.94
C MET A 119 -34.61 26.15 -37.15
N PRO A 120 -34.60 25.16 -38.08
CA PRO A 120 -35.49 25.19 -39.25
C PRO A 120 -36.97 25.11 -38.87
N GLY A 121 -37.33 24.32 -37.86
CA GLY A 121 -38.72 24.18 -37.40
C GLY A 121 -39.29 25.46 -36.77
N TYR A 122 -38.48 26.21 -36.04
CA TYR A 122 -38.87 27.50 -35.44
C TYR A 122 -38.91 28.64 -36.47
N MET A 123 -37.98 28.66 -37.43
CA MET A 123 -37.97 29.68 -38.49
C MET A 123 -39.21 29.57 -39.39
N VAL A 124 -39.61 28.35 -39.74
CA VAL A 124 -40.82 28.10 -40.55
C VAL A 124 -42.09 28.52 -39.79
N LYS A 125 -42.21 28.20 -38.50
CA LYS A 125 -43.34 28.67 -37.67
C LYS A 125 -43.42 30.20 -37.61
N LYS A 126 -42.28 30.88 -37.41
CA LYS A 126 -42.21 32.35 -37.36
C LYS A 126 -42.52 33.03 -38.69
N MET A 127 -42.16 32.42 -39.83
CA MET A 127 -42.52 32.95 -41.16
C MET A 127 -43.99 32.73 -41.52
N LEU A 128 -44.62 31.67 -41.01
CA LEU A 128 -46.03 31.36 -41.25
C LEU A 128 -47.01 32.15 -40.36
N GLY A 129 -46.52 33.03 -39.48
CA GLY A 129 -47.37 33.93 -38.69
C GLY A 129 -48.24 33.25 -37.64
N ALA A 130 -47.80 32.10 -37.12
CA ALA A 130 -48.42 31.38 -36.00
C ALA A 130 -47.49 31.33 -34.78
#